data_AF-A0A412DSE6-F1
#
_entry.id   AF-A0A412DSE6-F1
#
_cell.length_a   1.000
_cell.length_b   1.000
_cell.length_c   1.000
_cell.angle_alpha   90.00
_cell.angle_beta   90.00
_cell.angle_gamma   90.00
#
_symmetry.space_group_name_H-M   'P 1'
#
loop_
_entity.id
_entity.type
_entity.pdbx_description
1 polymer ?
#
loop_
_entity_poly.entity_id
_entity_poly.type
_entity_poly.pdbx_seq_one_letter_code
_entity_poly.pdbx_strand_id
1 'polypeptide(L)'
;MKNKITKYILLAFICLGLQACLFQEDDLFEKSSANRASENVAELQELLVNVPNGWKMEYYPGADYSMGGITLLCRFDGNNVTLMSEAGSAKTASGKEASSLYKVTSEESTVLTFDSFNEFIHCFSEPIMGMNTNLEGDYEFVYMGQEDNKVILQGRRYHNTMVMTPLTQGIDWKDYIGQLNLIEREAFLKTYSLMVGGQKVGDVVRTSHLFSLTVDGQTSSAVPFIYTPEGIRFKDEITILGKTVQNFVWNKEDMTFTCSDEEAADVVLKAYYPQDYTPYEDYLGFYYMFYREYDRYNEEEDRIEFKPGYTVVELQQKVEGESFMLVSSKLESEAANIVVTYDKATGKLIIKPQDVTVMGYPGALAIGFEQGFLPVHYGLDLGNLAPLADMEMGLVGVAEGSGDDLTLSFVEYGNVFFSMIGETATSLIFTAYENENFSANTYLGLITWYDSIQLQKY
;
A
#
# COMPACT_ATOMS: atom_id res chain seq x y z
N MET A 1 58.93 -41.60 -42.42
CA MET A 1 59.12 -40.20 -41.97
C MET A 1 57.93 -39.64 -41.17
N LYS A 2 56.68 -40.08 -41.37
CA LYS A 2 55.50 -39.58 -40.63
C LYS A 2 55.52 -39.80 -39.10
N ASN A 3 56.00 -40.94 -38.59
CA ASN A 3 55.98 -41.24 -37.12
C ASN A 3 57.02 -40.49 -36.26
N LYS A 4 58.03 -39.85 -36.86
CA LYS A 4 59.00 -39.04 -36.10
C LYS A 4 58.48 -37.61 -35.93
N ILE A 5 57.86 -37.05 -36.97
CA ILE A 5 57.29 -35.69 -36.96
C ILE A 5 56.16 -35.57 -35.92
N THR A 6 55.28 -36.57 -35.82
CA THR A 6 54.19 -36.56 -34.80
C THR A 6 54.72 -36.55 -33.37
N LYS A 7 55.86 -37.22 -33.08
CA LYS A 7 56.46 -37.21 -31.74
C LYS A 7 57.10 -35.86 -31.40
N TYR A 8 57.72 -35.19 -32.36
CA TYR A 8 58.26 -33.85 -32.16
C TYR A 8 57.17 -32.78 -32.01
N ILE A 9 56.05 -32.92 -32.72
CA ILE A 9 54.89 -32.03 -32.59
C ILE A 9 54.21 -32.23 -31.21
N LEU A 10 54.07 -33.47 -30.74
CA LEU A 10 53.49 -33.75 -29.42
C LEU A 10 54.39 -33.22 -28.29
N LEU A 11 55.71 -33.35 -28.43
CA LEU A 11 56.67 -32.81 -27.46
C LEU A 11 56.67 -31.27 -27.46
N ALA A 12 56.52 -30.63 -28.62
CA ALA A 12 56.39 -29.18 -28.73
C ALA A 12 55.10 -28.66 -28.09
N PHE A 13 53.98 -29.39 -28.22
CA PHE A 13 52.70 -29.04 -27.56
C PHE A 13 52.78 -29.18 -26.03
N ILE A 14 53.50 -30.18 -25.51
CA ILE A 14 53.74 -30.33 -24.06
C ILE A 14 54.61 -29.18 -23.53
N CYS A 15 55.63 -28.74 -24.28
CA CYS A 15 56.46 -27.60 -23.90
C CYS A 15 55.71 -26.25 -23.96
N LEU A 16 54.76 -26.08 -24.88
CA LEU A 16 53.90 -24.89 -24.95
C LEU A 16 52.82 -24.87 -23.85
N GLY A 17 52.35 -26.05 -23.41
CA GLY A 17 51.42 -26.16 -22.27
C GLY A 17 52.04 -25.85 -20.91
N LEU A 18 53.37 -26.01 -20.76
CA LEU A 18 54.09 -25.70 -19.52
C LEU A 18 54.30 -24.19 -19.30
N GLN A 19 54.11 -23.35 -20.32
CA GLN A 19 54.11 -21.88 -20.17
C GLN A 19 52.74 -21.31 -19.79
N ALA A 20 51.65 -22.07 -19.97
CA ALA A 20 50.30 -21.64 -19.60
C ALA A 20 50.01 -21.74 -18.08
N CYS A 21 50.83 -22.47 -17.32
CA CYS A 21 50.78 -22.52 -15.86
C CYS A 21 51.75 -21.55 -15.16
N LEU A 22 52.42 -20.68 -15.92
CA LEU A 22 53.28 -19.63 -15.36
C LEU A 22 52.77 -18.23 -15.75
N PHE A 23 51.45 -18.08 -15.89
CA PHE A 23 50.81 -16.79 -15.68
C PHE A 23 50.45 -16.72 -14.20
N GLN A 24 51.38 -16.17 -13.43
CA GLN A 24 51.04 -15.63 -12.12
C GLN A 24 50.33 -14.31 -12.45
N GLU A 25 48.99 -14.34 -12.50
CA GLU A 25 48.22 -13.10 -12.44
C GLU A 25 48.64 -12.39 -11.16
N ASP A 26 49.03 -11.12 -11.28
CA ASP A 26 49.14 -10.28 -10.09
C ASP A 26 47.77 -10.31 -9.42
N ASP A 27 47.73 -10.75 -8.15
CA ASP A 27 46.51 -10.73 -7.35
C ASP A 27 45.99 -9.29 -7.37
N LEU A 28 44.92 -9.02 -8.12
CA LEU A 28 44.27 -7.70 -8.21
C LEU A 28 43.76 -7.24 -6.83
N PHE A 29 43.70 -8.15 -5.86
CA PHE A 29 43.27 -7.92 -4.49
C PHE A 29 44.19 -8.66 -3.51
N GLU A 30 44.60 -8.00 -2.43
CA GLU A 30 45.50 -8.57 -1.41
C GLU A 30 44.93 -9.78 -0.66
N LYS A 31 43.62 -10.06 -0.79
CA LYS A 31 42.90 -11.16 -0.13
C LYS A 31 42.10 -11.97 -1.14
N SER A 32 42.00 -13.29 -0.90
CA SER A 32 41.14 -14.19 -1.68
C SER A 32 39.68 -13.73 -1.65
N SER A 33 38.92 -14.02 -2.72
CA SER A 33 37.49 -13.68 -2.79
C SER A 33 36.67 -14.28 -1.65
N ALA A 34 37.03 -15.48 -1.18
CA ALA A 34 36.38 -16.12 -0.03
C ALA A 34 36.62 -15.36 1.28
N ASN A 35 37.84 -14.83 1.50
CA ASN A 35 38.16 -14.06 2.69
C ASN A 35 37.44 -12.70 2.68
N ARG A 36 37.40 -12.02 1.52
CA ARG A 36 36.65 -10.75 1.36
C ARG A 36 35.15 -10.92 1.60
N ALA A 37 34.57 -11.98 1.06
CA ALA A 37 33.16 -12.31 1.30
C ALA A 37 32.85 -12.54 2.78
N SER A 38 33.73 -13.26 3.49
CA SER A 38 33.56 -13.55 4.92
C SER A 38 33.71 -12.28 5.78
N GLU A 39 34.64 -11.40 5.41
CA GLU A 39 34.84 -10.11 6.06
C GLU A 39 33.64 -9.18 5.88
N ASN A 40 33.11 -9.04 4.66
CA ASN A 40 31.93 -8.19 4.42
C ASN A 40 30.68 -8.68 5.18
N VAL A 41 30.51 -10.01 5.30
CA VAL A 41 29.43 -10.60 6.11
C VAL A 41 29.60 -10.23 7.59
N ALA A 42 30.81 -10.40 8.15
CA ALA A 42 31.09 -10.08 9.54
C ALA A 42 30.95 -8.58 9.82
N GLU A 43 31.44 -7.73 8.91
CA GLU A 43 31.33 -6.28 8.98
C GLU A 43 29.87 -5.82 9.02
N LEU A 44 29.04 -6.31 8.10
CA LEU A 44 27.62 -5.95 8.08
C LEU A 44 26.91 -6.47 9.33
N GLN A 45 27.19 -7.69 9.77
CA GLN A 45 26.60 -8.23 11.01
C GLN A 45 26.95 -7.36 12.22
N GLU A 46 28.23 -6.98 12.36
CA GLU A 46 28.71 -6.13 13.44
C GLU A 46 28.07 -4.74 13.37
N LEU A 47 28.01 -4.16 12.18
CA LEU A 47 27.40 -2.84 11.95
C LEU A 47 25.94 -2.82 12.37
N LEU A 48 25.15 -3.81 11.94
CA LEU A 48 23.72 -3.88 12.23
C LEU A 48 23.41 -3.90 13.73
N VAL A 49 24.20 -4.65 14.53
CA VAL A 49 24.00 -4.78 15.99
C VAL A 49 24.64 -3.63 16.79
N ASN A 50 25.60 -2.90 16.22
CA ASN A 50 26.30 -1.80 16.88
C ASN A 50 25.49 -0.50 17.00
N VAL A 51 24.23 -0.50 16.58
CA VAL A 51 23.29 0.61 16.79
C VAL A 51 22.19 0.16 17.75
N PRO A 52 22.35 0.37 19.07
CA PRO A 52 21.46 -0.23 20.08
C PRO A 52 20.00 0.21 19.99
N ASN A 53 19.74 1.45 19.55
CA ASN A 53 18.38 1.94 19.33
C ASN A 53 17.80 1.56 17.96
N GLY A 54 18.56 0.80 17.16
CA GLY A 54 18.20 0.35 15.84
C GLY A 54 18.39 1.40 14.74
N TRP A 55 17.82 1.10 13.59
CA TRP A 55 17.97 1.80 12.34
C TRP A 55 16.60 2.26 11.84
N LYS A 56 16.54 3.44 11.23
CA LYS A 56 15.42 3.87 10.40
C LYS A 56 15.73 3.43 8.96
N MET A 57 15.01 2.44 8.47
CA MET A 57 15.06 1.98 7.09
C MET A 57 13.99 2.69 6.27
N GLU A 58 14.41 3.29 5.17
CA GLU A 58 13.52 3.80 4.13
C GLU A 58 13.29 2.66 3.13
N TYR A 59 12.16 1.99 3.28
CA TYR A 59 11.78 0.83 2.49
C TYR A 59 10.88 1.25 1.32
N TYR A 60 11.17 0.77 0.12
CA TYR A 60 10.45 1.15 -1.10
C TYR A 60 9.92 -0.10 -1.83
N PRO A 61 8.67 -0.52 -1.58
CA PRO A 61 8.01 -1.53 -2.41
C PRO A 61 7.55 -0.94 -3.75
N GLY A 62 7.16 -1.80 -4.69
CA GLY A 62 6.78 -1.37 -6.04
C GLY A 62 7.99 -1.18 -6.95
N ALA A 63 8.06 -1.88 -8.08
CA ALA A 63 9.13 -1.69 -9.06
C ALA A 63 9.25 -0.20 -9.43
N ASP A 64 10.49 0.29 -9.54
CA ASP A 64 10.80 1.71 -9.77
C ASP A 64 10.14 2.66 -8.75
N TYR A 65 10.10 2.24 -7.50
CA TYR A 65 9.55 3.00 -6.36
C TYR A 65 8.05 3.33 -6.47
N SER A 66 7.29 2.54 -7.23
CA SER A 66 5.89 2.83 -7.58
C SER A 66 4.90 2.82 -6.42
N MET A 67 5.30 2.41 -5.21
CA MET A 67 4.48 2.55 -3.99
C MET A 67 4.98 3.65 -3.04
N GLY A 68 6.05 4.35 -3.40
CA GLY A 68 6.71 5.34 -2.55
C GLY A 68 7.42 4.73 -1.34
N GLY A 69 7.78 5.57 -0.37
CA GLY A 69 8.63 5.17 0.75
C GLY A 69 7.83 4.90 2.02
N ILE A 70 8.21 3.81 2.71
CA ILE A 70 7.65 3.38 3.99
C ILE A 70 8.79 3.32 5.01
N THR A 71 8.57 3.93 6.15
CA THR A 71 9.53 3.95 7.25
C THR A 71 9.38 2.71 8.12
N LEU A 72 10.44 1.90 8.16
CA LEU A 72 10.59 0.77 9.09
C LEU A 72 11.67 1.11 10.13
N LEU A 73 11.38 0.89 11.41
CA LEU A 73 12.38 0.93 12.47
C LEU A 73 12.84 -0.51 12.73
N CYS A 74 14.16 -0.75 12.63
CA CYS A 74 14.76 -2.09 12.65
C CYS A 74 15.82 -2.18 13.75
N ARG A 75 15.67 -3.11 14.71
CA ARG A 75 16.68 -3.37 15.75
C ARG A 75 17.14 -4.81 15.64
N PHE A 76 18.44 -4.97 15.40
CA PHE A 76 19.08 -6.27 15.25
C PHE A 76 19.73 -6.68 16.57
N ASP A 77 19.47 -7.92 16.99
CA ASP A 77 20.03 -8.52 18.20
C ASP A 77 20.32 -10.01 17.98
N GLY A 78 21.61 -10.35 17.86
CA GLY A 78 22.05 -11.69 17.52
C GLY A 78 21.54 -12.11 16.13
N ASN A 79 20.61 -13.05 16.08
CA ASN A 79 19.95 -13.49 14.85
C ASN A 79 18.50 -13.00 14.74
N ASN A 80 18.05 -12.17 15.68
CA ASN A 80 16.69 -11.63 15.69
C ASN A 80 16.69 -10.19 15.18
N VAL A 81 15.60 -9.81 14.52
CA VAL A 81 15.30 -8.43 14.17
C VAL A 81 13.89 -8.10 14.67
N THR A 82 13.76 -6.98 15.36
CA THR A 82 12.47 -6.40 15.73
C THR A 82 12.17 -5.24 14.79
N LEU A 83 10.99 -5.25 14.18
CA LEU A 83 10.48 -4.22 13.29
C LEU A 83 9.31 -3.46 13.91
N MET A 84 9.22 -2.16 13.63
CA MET A 84 8.02 -1.34 13.79
C MET A 84 7.84 -0.49 12.53
N SER A 85 6.62 -0.36 12.04
CA SER A 85 6.33 0.31 10.76
C SER A 85 5.30 1.42 10.94
N GLU A 86 5.38 2.45 10.10
CA GLU A 86 4.33 3.47 9.95
C GLU A 86 3.10 2.96 9.21
N ALA A 87 3.26 1.94 8.37
CA ALA A 87 2.18 1.22 7.72
C ALA A 87 1.87 -0.09 8.48
N GLY A 88 0.60 -0.46 8.56
CA GLY A 88 0.18 -1.74 9.14
C GLY A 88 0.46 -2.95 8.25
N SER A 89 -0.11 -4.10 8.61
CA SER A 89 -0.28 -5.30 7.80
C SER A 89 -1.72 -5.78 7.89
N ALA A 90 -2.08 -6.85 7.17
CA ALA A 90 -3.40 -7.46 7.28
C ALA A 90 -3.75 -7.93 8.71
N LYS A 91 -2.74 -8.20 9.55
CA LYS A 91 -2.93 -8.77 10.89
C LYS A 91 -2.40 -7.88 12.01
N THR A 92 -1.59 -6.88 11.69
CA THR A 92 -0.87 -6.07 12.67
C THR A 92 -1.04 -4.59 12.37
N ALA A 93 -1.56 -3.82 13.32
CA ALA A 93 -1.68 -2.37 13.17
C ALA A 93 -0.30 -1.68 13.13
N SER A 94 -0.25 -0.49 12.53
CA SER A 94 0.92 0.41 12.59
C SER A 94 1.36 0.67 14.05
N GLY A 95 2.66 0.92 14.24
CA GLY A 95 3.25 1.25 15.55
C GLY A 95 3.30 0.08 16.54
N LYS A 96 3.06 -1.15 16.07
CA LYS A 96 3.30 -2.38 16.84
C LYS A 96 4.68 -2.96 16.51
N GLU A 97 5.24 -3.71 17.45
CA GLU A 97 6.48 -4.46 17.21
C GLU A 97 6.18 -5.84 16.62
N ALA A 98 6.98 -6.27 15.65
CA ALA A 98 7.00 -7.63 15.12
C ALA A 98 8.44 -8.12 15.03
N SER A 99 8.73 -9.27 15.66
CA SER A 99 10.07 -9.86 15.66
C SER A 99 10.16 -11.06 14.71
N SER A 100 11.30 -11.18 14.05
CA SER A 100 11.62 -12.28 13.13
C SER A 100 13.10 -12.62 13.20
N LEU A 101 13.51 -13.68 12.50
CA LEU A 101 14.91 -14.01 12.27
C LEU A 101 15.45 -13.19 11.08
N TYR A 102 16.74 -12.87 11.13
CA TYR A 102 17.49 -12.39 9.98
C TYR A 102 18.79 -13.16 9.86
N LYS A 103 19.37 -13.10 8.66
CA LYS A 103 20.72 -13.62 8.40
C LYS A 103 21.44 -12.70 7.43
N VAL A 104 22.77 -12.73 7.52
CA VAL A 104 23.66 -12.14 6.52
C VAL A 104 24.45 -13.27 5.89
N THR A 105 24.31 -13.46 4.58
CA THR A 105 24.99 -14.52 3.83
C THR A 105 25.84 -13.93 2.70
N SER A 106 26.73 -14.75 2.15
CA SER A 106 27.47 -14.44 0.94
C SER A 106 26.98 -15.35 -0.18
N GLU A 107 26.18 -14.81 -1.10
CA GLU A 107 25.64 -15.51 -2.28
C GLU A 107 25.92 -14.68 -3.54
N GLU A 108 27.17 -14.72 -4.02
CA GLU A 108 27.71 -13.83 -5.08
C GLU A 108 27.82 -12.35 -4.67
N SER A 109 27.09 -11.93 -3.64
CA SER A 109 27.20 -10.65 -2.94
C SER A 109 26.87 -10.86 -1.44
N THR A 110 27.18 -9.87 -0.60
CA THR A 110 26.74 -9.88 0.81
C THR A 110 25.25 -9.52 0.86
N VAL A 111 24.42 -10.42 1.37
CA VAL A 111 22.95 -10.29 1.36
C VAL A 111 22.42 -10.30 2.79
N LEU A 112 21.64 -9.28 3.15
CA LEU A 112 20.78 -9.26 4.33
C LEU A 112 19.42 -9.86 3.98
N THR A 113 19.02 -10.92 4.67
CA THR A 113 17.73 -11.59 4.47
C THR A 113 16.93 -11.55 5.76
N PHE A 114 15.67 -11.13 5.68
CA PHE A 114 14.68 -11.37 6.74
C PHE A 114 14.19 -12.82 6.59
N ASP A 115 14.78 -13.73 7.37
CA ASP A 115 14.78 -15.18 7.12
C ASP A 115 13.53 -15.90 7.62
N SER A 116 12.84 -15.31 8.60
CA SER A 116 11.51 -15.78 9.01
C SER A 116 10.46 -14.72 8.77
N PHE A 117 9.21 -15.15 8.65
CA PHE A 117 8.08 -14.28 8.40
C PHE A 117 8.03 -13.11 9.40
N ASN A 118 7.80 -11.92 8.86
CA ASN A 118 7.62 -10.66 9.59
C ASN A 118 6.51 -9.85 8.92
N GLU A 119 5.51 -9.49 9.71
CA GLU A 119 4.27 -8.84 9.30
C GLU A 119 4.47 -7.53 8.51
N PHE A 120 5.54 -6.77 8.76
CA PHE A 120 5.72 -5.45 8.17
C PHE A 120 6.56 -5.40 6.90
N ILE A 121 7.32 -6.45 6.60
CA ILE A 121 8.16 -6.49 5.38
C ILE A 121 7.69 -7.56 4.40
N HIS A 122 7.23 -8.71 4.92
CA HIS A 122 6.79 -9.80 4.06
C HIS A 122 5.42 -9.53 3.46
N CYS A 123 4.58 -8.70 4.09
CA CYS A 123 3.24 -8.33 3.58
C CYS A 123 3.29 -7.73 2.17
N PHE A 124 4.42 -7.12 1.77
CA PHE A 124 4.60 -6.58 0.41
C PHE A 124 5.04 -7.63 -0.63
N SER A 125 5.56 -8.77 -0.17
CA SER A 125 6.08 -9.86 -1.00
C SER A 125 5.13 -11.05 -1.09
N GLU A 126 4.18 -11.16 -0.16
CA GLU A 126 3.20 -12.23 -0.11
C GLU A 126 2.22 -12.18 -1.29
N PRO A 127 1.80 -13.34 -1.82
CA PRO A 127 0.75 -13.42 -2.81
C PRO A 127 -0.53 -12.74 -2.33
N ILE A 128 -1.05 -11.81 -3.11
CA ILE A 128 -2.35 -11.18 -2.87
C ILE A 128 -3.41 -12.22 -3.25
N MET A 129 -4.22 -12.67 -2.29
CA MET A 129 -5.42 -13.50 -2.53
C MET A 129 -5.18 -14.82 -3.26
N GLY A 130 -3.98 -15.41 -3.11
CA GLY A 130 -3.61 -16.62 -3.86
C GLY A 130 -3.41 -16.40 -5.36
N MET A 131 -3.45 -15.15 -5.83
CA MET A 131 -2.99 -14.76 -7.15
C MET A 131 -1.46 -14.75 -7.16
N ASN A 132 -0.84 -15.00 -8.32
CA ASN A 132 0.62 -14.94 -8.46
C ASN A 132 1.19 -13.50 -8.49
N THR A 133 0.45 -12.52 -7.95
CA THR A 133 0.86 -11.11 -7.85
C THR A 133 1.07 -10.72 -6.39
N ASN A 134 1.97 -9.79 -6.13
CA ASN A 134 2.24 -9.21 -4.81
C ASN A 134 2.40 -7.69 -4.93
N LEU A 135 2.69 -7.01 -3.82
CA LEU A 135 2.95 -5.56 -3.79
C LEU A 135 4.41 -5.22 -4.10
N GLU A 136 5.09 -6.12 -4.80
CA GLU A 136 6.45 -5.93 -5.28
C GLU A 136 7.45 -5.51 -4.19
N GLY A 137 7.30 -6.09 -3.01
CA GLY A 137 8.24 -5.93 -1.90
C GLY A 137 9.41 -6.92 -1.94
N ASP A 138 10.60 -6.43 -1.60
CA ASP A 138 11.77 -7.24 -1.31
C ASP A 138 11.87 -7.54 0.20
N TYR A 139 12.39 -8.73 0.56
CA TYR A 139 12.80 -9.11 1.91
C TYR A 139 14.26 -9.63 1.95
N GLU A 140 14.92 -9.66 0.79
CA GLU A 140 16.34 -9.94 0.61
C GLU A 140 17.01 -8.71 -0.01
N PHE A 141 18.12 -8.30 0.56
CA PHE A 141 18.78 -7.06 0.19
C PHE A 141 20.28 -7.25 0.01
N VAL A 142 20.79 -6.89 -1.15
CA VAL A 142 22.23 -6.81 -1.42
C VAL A 142 22.81 -5.60 -0.70
N TYR A 143 23.87 -5.82 0.08
CA TYR A 143 24.62 -4.75 0.72
C TYR A 143 25.49 -4.02 -0.29
N MET A 144 25.19 -2.74 -0.50
CA MET A 144 25.86 -1.91 -1.50
C MET A 144 27.03 -1.11 -0.92
N GLY A 145 27.07 -0.94 0.41
CA GLY A 145 28.12 -0.22 1.13
C GLY A 145 27.56 0.72 2.20
N GLN A 146 28.45 1.59 2.70
CA GLN A 146 28.16 2.57 3.72
C GLN A 146 28.59 3.97 3.27
N GLU A 147 27.77 4.99 3.54
CA GLU A 147 28.07 6.40 3.27
C GLU A 147 27.48 7.26 4.39
N ASP A 148 28.25 8.20 4.96
CA ASP A 148 27.79 9.12 6.02
C ASP A 148 27.06 8.43 7.19
N ASN A 149 27.61 7.32 7.68
CA ASN A 149 27.03 6.42 8.69
C ASN A 149 25.70 5.74 8.29
N LYS A 150 25.26 5.85 7.03
CA LYS A 150 24.09 5.15 6.49
C LYS A 150 24.51 3.87 5.81
N VAL A 151 23.71 2.83 5.97
CA VAL A 151 23.85 1.57 5.22
C VAL A 151 22.98 1.63 3.98
N ILE A 152 23.59 1.36 2.82
CA ILE A 152 22.90 1.34 1.53
C ILE A 152 22.65 -0.11 1.12
N LEU A 153 21.39 -0.40 0.85
CA LEU A 153 20.92 -1.73 0.47
C LEU A 153 20.21 -1.65 -0.88
N GLN A 154 20.19 -2.76 -1.63
CA GLN A 154 19.40 -2.89 -2.84
C GLN A 154 18.52 -4.14 -2.76
N GLY A 155 17.23 -4.01 -3.05
CA GLY A 155 16.31 -5.14 -3.15
C GLY A 155 16.79 -6.16 -4.18
N ARG A 156 16.79 -7.45 -3.83
CA ARG A 156 17.35 -8.51 -4.68
C ARG A 156 16.51 -8.75 -5.95
N ARG A 157 15.19 -8.56 -5.86
CA ARG A 157 14.23 -8.83 -6.95
C ARG A 157 13.86 -7.58 -7.73
N TYR A 158 13.51 -6.48 -7.04
CA TYR A 158 13.00 -5.28 -7.70
C TYR A 158 14.06 -4.16 -7.82
N HIS A 159 15.27 -4.39 -7.30
CA HIS A 159 16.43 -3.50 -7.45
C HIS A 159 16.28 -2.08 -6.89
N ASN A 160 15.19 -1.80 -6.17
CA ASN A 160 15.00 -0.56 -5.43
C ASN A 160 16.08 -0.40 -4.36
N THR A 161 16.66 0.79 -4.27
CA THR A 161 17.62 1.16 -3.21
C THR A 161 16.89 1.51 -1.91
N MET A 162 17.34 0.91 -0.81
CA MET A 162 16.90 1.22 0.55
C MET A 162 18.04 1.88 1.31
N VAL A 163 17.71 2.80 2.22
CA VAL A 163 18.69 3.51 3.05
C VAL A 163 18.36 3.27 4.51
N MET A 164 19.33 2.77 5.27
CA MET A 164 19.24 2.61 6.71
C MET A 164 20.07 3.68 7.39
N THR A 165 19.40 4.53 8.18
CA THR A 165 20.03 5.58 8.99
C THR A 165 20.02 5.18 10.47
N PRO A 166 21.13 5.29 11.22
CA PRO A 166 21.15 4.98 12.65
C PRO A 166 20.13 5.84 13.41
N LEU A 167 19.28 5.23 14.24
CA LEU A 167 18.41 5.98 15.13
C LEU A 167 19.22 6.55 16.30
N THR A 168 19.02 7.83 16.59
CA THR A 168 19.62 8.46 17.76
C THR A 168 19.16 7.74 19.03
N GLN A 169 20.09 7.53 19.96
CA GLN A 169 19.77 6.90 21.24
C GLN A 169 18.74 7.72 22.01
N GLY A 170 17.72 7.05 22.57
CA GLY A 170 16.67 7.68 23.38
C GLY A 170 15.43 8.10 22.58
N ILE A 171 15.41 7.97 21.25
CA ILE A 171 14.18 8.05 20.48
C ILE A 171 13.29 6.85 20.84
N ASP A 172 12.09 7.13 21.35
CA ASP A 172 11.05 6.12 21.52
C ASP A 172 10.43 5.81 20.16
N TRP A 173 10.41 4.54 19.79
CA TRP A 173 9.93 4.09 18.48
C TRP A 173 8.45 4.37 18.26
N LYS A 174 7.64 4.20 19.31
CA LYS A 174 6.19 4.38 19.22
C LYS A 174 5.85 5.86 19.07
N ASP A 175 6.55 6.73 19.79
CA ASP A 175 6.41 8.18 19.61
C ASP A 175 6.88 8.62 18.23
N TYR A 176 8.00 8.09 17.73
CA TYR A 176 8.52 8.40 16.40
C TYR A 176 7.52 8.00 15.29
N ILE A 177 7.06 6.75 15.27
CA ILE A 177 6.05 6.28 14.31
C ILE A 177 4.72 7.03 14.49
N GLY A 178 4.34 7.32 15.74
CA GLY A 178 3.14 8.10 16.05
C GLY A 178 3.18 9.52 15.47
N GLN A 179 4.35 10.13 15.37
CA GLN A 179 4.54 11.44 14.70
C GLN A 179 4.38 11.32 13.18
N LEU A 180 4.93 10.27 12.55
CA LEU A 180 4.73 10.05 11.11
C LEU A 180 3.24 9.87 10.76
N ASN A 181 2.54 9.00 11.50
CA ASN A 181 1.11 8.80 11.32
C ASN A 181 0.27 10.03 11.69
N LEU A 182 0.77 10.92 12.56
CA LEU A 182 0.13 12.20 12.84
C LEU A 182 0.16 13.09 11.60
N ILE A 183 1.31 13.22 10.93
CA ILE A 183 1.43 13.99 9.68
C ILE A 183 0.49 13.43 8.61
N GLU A 184 0.50 12.11 8.40
CA GLU A 184 -0.40 11.45 7.44
C GLU A 184 -1.87 11.77 7.71
N ARG A 185 -2.31 11.65 8.98
CA ARG A 185 -3.68 11.88 9.40
C ARG A 185 -4.09 13.35 9.29
N GLU A 186 -3.19 14.28 9.59
CA GLU A 186 -3.47 15.72 9.51
C GLU A 186 -3.45 16.22 8.06
N ALA A 187 -2.52 15.73 7.25
CA ALA A 187 -2.45 15.99 5.81
C ALA A 187 -3.36 15.01 5.04
N PHE A 188 -4.61 14.84 5.45
CA PHE A 188 -5.52 13.83 4.87
C PHE A 188 -5.87 14.12 3.40
N LEU A 189 -5.91 15.39 2.98
CA LEU A 189 -6.19 15.76 1.60
C LEU A 189 -5.12 15.22 0.63
N LYS A 190 -5.57 14.89 -0.59
CA LYS A 190 -4.71 14.34 -1.65
C LYS A 190 -4.43 15.35 -2.77
N THR A 191 -5.10 16.50 -2.77
CA THR A 191 -5.01 17.53 -3.80
C THR A 191 -4.38 18.81 -3.26
N TYR A 192 -3.40 19.34 -3.98
CA TYR A 192 -2.61 20.50 -3.59
C TYR A 192 -2.40 21.46 -4.76
N SER A 193 -2.46 22.75 -4.50
CA SER A 193 -1.97 23.79 -5.43
C SER A 193 -0.48 23.97 -5.19
N LEU A 194 0.33 23.85 -6.25
CA LEU A 194 1.75 24.18 -6.21
C LEU A 194 1.90 25.69 -6.28
N MET A 195 2.42 26.29 -5.22
CA MET A 195 2.65 27.71 -5.08
C MET A 195 4.15 27.99 -5.09
N VAL A 196 4.58 29.01 -5.85
CA VAL A 196 5.96 29.53 -5.82
C VAL A 196 5.89 31.04 -5.72
N GLY A 197 6.56 31.64 -4.72
CA GLY A 197 6.51 33.08 -4.49
C GLY A 197 5.09 33.62 -4.25
N GLY A 198 4.19 32.78 -3.72
CA GLY A 198 2.78 33.12 -3.47
C GLY A 198 1.85 33.03 -4.69
N GLN A 199 2.36 32.63 -5.86
CA GLN A 199 1.55 32.42 -7.06
C GLN A 199 1.32 30.94 -7.33
N LYS A 200 0.11 30.55 -7.74
CA LYS A 200 -0.16 29.18 -8.18
C LYS A 200 0.51 28.96 -9.53
N VAL A 201 1.39 27.97 -9.59
CA VAL A 201 2.14 27.60 -10.80
C VAL A 201 1.78 26.20 -11.31
N GLY A 202 1.02 25.42 -10.54
CA GLY A 202 0.57 24.10 -10.93
C GLY A 202 -0.34 23.43 -9.91
N ASP A 203 -0.63 22.17 -10.16
CA ASP A 203 -1.43 21.29 -9.33
C ASP A 203 -0.63 20.04 -8.99
N VAL A 204 -0.87 19.49 -7.80
CA VAL A 204 -0.19 18.31 -7.30
C VAL A 204 -1.21 17.34 -6.72
N VAL A 205 -1.13 16.09 -7.14
CA VAL A 205 -1.95 15.00 -6.64
C VAL A 205 -1.07 14.01 -5.90
N ARG A 206 -1.50 13.64 -4.71
CA ARG A 206 -0.87 12.59 -3.89
C ARG A 206 -1.65 11.29 -4.06
N THR A 207 -0.95 10.23 -4.43
CA THR A 207 -1.49 8.86 -4.47
C THR A 207 -0.53 8.01 -3.66
N SER A 208 -1.00 7.35 -2.60
CA SER A 208 -0.13 6.67 -1.64
C SER A 208 1.01 7.59 -1.15
N HIS A 209 2.25 7.08 -1.18
CA HIS A 209 3.50 7.82 -0.89
C HIS A 209 4.15 8.41 -2.16
N LEU A 210 3.35 8.81 -3.15
CA LEU A 210 3.79 9.45 -4.38
C LEU A 210 3.13 10.82 -4.58
N PHE A 211 3.88 11.76 -5.15
CA PHE A 211 3.35 13.02 -5.66
C PHE A 211 3.49 13.11 -7.18
N SER A 212 2.39 13.39 -7.88
CA SER A 212 2.39 13.72 -9.30
C SER A 212 2.15 15.21 -9.48
N LEU A 213 3.11 15.91 -10.09
CA LEU A 213 3.05 17.36 -10.27
C LEU A 213 2.60 17.67 -11.69
N THR A 214 1.69 18.62 -11.85
CA THR A 214 1.23 19.13 -13.15
C THR A 214 1.53 20.62 -13.24
N VAL A 215 2.43 21.00 -14.14
CA VAL A 215 2.85 22.38 -14.40
C VAL A 215 2.66 22.67 -15.89
N ASP A 216 2.03 23.78 -16.24
CA ASP A 216 1.72 24.15 -17.64
C ASP A 216 1.01 23.04 -18.44
N GLY A 217 0.16 22.24 -17.77
CA GLY A 217 -0.56 21.12 -18.38
C GLY A 217 0.27 19.87 -18.64
N GLN A 218 1.53 19.84 -18.21
CA GLN A 218 2.40 18.67 -18.29
C GLN A 218 2.53 18.01 -16.92
N THR A 219 2.16 16.73 -16.83
CA THR A 219 2.30 15.93 -15.62
C THR A 219 3.67 15.27 -15.58
N SER A 220 4.39 15.42 -14.47
CA SER A 220 5.68 14.78 -14.21
C SER A 220 5.53 13.28 -13.95
N SER A 221 6.64 12.55 -13.98
CA SER A 221 6.71 11.26 -13.30
C SER A 221 6.37 11.43 -11.82
N ALA A 222 5.81 10.39 -11.21
CA ALA A 222 5.49 10.37 -9.80
C ALA A 222 6.77 10.45 -8.95
N VAL A 223 6.75 11.29 -7.91
CA VAL A 223 7.88 11.54 -7.01
C VAL A 223 7.63 10.81 -5.69
N PRO A 224 8.41 9.77 -5.37
CA PRO A 224 8.28 9.05 -4.11
C PRO A 224 8.77 9.86 -2.92
N PHE A 225 8.09 9.70 -1.79
CA PHE A 225 8.41 10.38 -0.54
C PHE A 225 8.30 9.45 0.66
N ILE A 226 8.85 9.90 1.79
CA ILE A 226 8.61 9.35 3.13
C ILE A 226 8.01 10.43 4.02
N TYR A 227 7.23 10.04 5.02
CA TYR A 227 6.91 10.97 6.11
C TYR A 227 8.14 11.22 6.99
N THR A 228 8.18 12.41 7.57
CA THR A 228 9.10 12.79 8.64
C THR A 228 8.30 13.25 9.85
N PRO A 229 8.90 13.36 11.04
CA PRO A 229 8.19 13.86 12.22
C PRO A 229 7.55 15.25 12.03
N GLU A 230 8.10 16.06 11.12
CA GLU A 230 7.65 17.43 10.85
C GLU A 230 6.87 17.57 9.53
N GLY A 231 6.88 16.56 8.64
CA GLY A 231 6.29 16.69 7.32
C GLY A 231 6.63 15.53 6.38
N ILE A 232 7.24 15.83 5.23
CA ILE A 232 7.60 14.84 4.21
C ILE A 232 9.00 15.13 3.66
N ARG A 233 9.64 14.09 3.11
CA ARG A 233 10.87 14.23 2.33
C ARG A 233 10.78 13.39 1.06
N PHE A 234 11.03 14.02 -0.09
CA PHE A 234 11.19 13.30 -1.35
C PHE A 234 12.43 12.42 -1.32
N LYS A 235 12.31 11.22 -1.92
CA LYS A 235 13.41 10.27 -1.99
C LYS A 235 14.65 10.94 -2.60
N ASP A 236 14.47 11.55 -3.76
CA ASP A 236 15.49 12.29 -4.49
C ASP A 236 15.12 13.78 -4.55
N GLU A 237 16.12 14.64 -4.67
CA GLU A 237 15.91 16.06 -4.95
C GLU A 237 15.24 16.24 -6.32
N ILE A 238 14.29 17.17 -6.41
CA ILE A 238 13.64 17.54 -7.67
C ILE A 238 13.79 19.05 -7.92
N THR A 239 13.64 19.46 -9.18
CA THR A 239 13.69 20.89 -9.54
C THR A 239 12.30 21.41 -9.85
N ILE A 240 11.89 22.47 -9.17
CA ILE A 240 10.64 23.21 -9.43
C ILE A 240 11.01 24.65 -9.79
N LEU A 241 10.74 25.05 -11.04
CA LEU A 241 11.03 26.40 -11.56
C LEU A 241 12.47 26.89 -11.25
N GLY A 242 13.45 25.98 -11.34
CA GLY A 242 14.88 26.27 -11.11
C GLY A 242 15.32 26.23 -9.64
N LYS A 243 14.41 25.93 -8.69
CA LYS A 243 14.73 25.69 -7.28
C LYS A 243 14.84 24.19 -7.01
N THR A 244 15.89 23.77 -6.32
CA THR A 244 16.03 22.39 -5.83
C THR A 244 15.21 22.23 -4.57
N VAL A 245 14.36 21.20 -4.52
CA VAL A 245 13.50 20.90 -3.38
C VAL A 245 13.50 19.41 -3.05
N GLN A 246 13.38 19.11 -1.77
CA GLN A 246 13.32 17.75 -1.23
C GLN A 246 12.54 17.69 0.09
N ASN A 247 12.77 18.62 1.02
CA ASN A 247 12.23 18.59 2.37
C ASN A 247 11.06 19.56 2.52
N PHE A 248 9.96 19.11 3.12
CA PHE A 248 8.79 19.93 3.38
C PHE A 248 8.27 19.72 4.80
N VAL A 249 7.86 20.82 5.44
CA VAL A 249 7.26 20.84 6.78
C VAL A 249 5.74 21.05 6.65
N TRP A 250 4.97 20.26 7.39
CA TRP A 250 3.52 20.38 7.45
C TRP A 250 3.09 21.50 8.40
N ASN A 251 2.14 22.31 7.96
CA ASN A 251 1.42 23.27 8.77
C ASN A 251 -0.08 22.95 8.69
N LYS A 252 -0.64 22.50 9.82
CA LYS A 252 -2.05 22.12 9.96
C LYS A 252 -3.00 23.30 9.84
N GLU A 253 -2.64 24.47 10.37
CA GLU A 253 -3.52 25.65 10.37
C GLU A 253 -3.74 26.16 8.95
N ASP A 254 -2.66 26.21 8.17
CA ASP A 254 -2.70 26.67 6.78
C ASP A 254 -3.01 25.55 5.78
N MET A 255 -3.01 24.28 6.23
CA MET A 255 -3.13 23.08 5.41
C MET A 255 -2.08 23.05 4.29
N THR A 256 -0.80 23.23 4.64
CA THR A 256 0.29 23.32 3.67
C THR A 256 1.49 22.44 4.00
N PHE A 257 2.15 21.93 2.96
CA PHE A 257 3.55 21.53 3.04
C PHE A 257 4.41 22.67 2.50
N THR A 258 5.26 23.27 3.35
CA THR A 258 6.18 24.34 2.96
C THR A 258 7.59 23.79 2.86
N CYS A 259 8.28 24.05 1.74
CA CYS A 259 9.64 23.58 1.57
C CYS A 259 10.56 24.20 2.63
N SER A 260 11.44 23.40 3.23
CA SER A 260 12.40 23.86 4.24
C SER A 260 13.84 23.94 3.72
N ASP A 261 14.05 23.69 2.43
CA ASP A 261 15.37 23.77 1.80
C ASP A 261 15.82 25.20 1.55
N GLU A 262 17.13 25.42 1.57
CA GLU A 262 17.74 26.74 1.36
C GLU A 262 17.35 27.29 -0.02
N GLU A 263 17.04 28.59 -0.09
CA GLU A 263 16.57 29.29 -1.30
C GLU A 263 15.24 28.79 -1.90
N ALA A 264 14.55 27.82 -1.29
CA ALA A 264 13.30 27.26 -1.79
C ALA A 264 12.09 27.37 -0.83
N ALA A 265 12.22 28.11 0.28
CA ALA A 265 11.16 28.29 1.27
C ALA A 265 9.85 28.94 0.76
N ASP A 266 9.87 29.53 -0.44
CA ASP A 266 8.71 30.08 -1.14
C ASP A 266 7.96 29.04 -2.00
N VAL A 267 8.42 27.79 -2.04
CA VAL A 267 7.75 26.63 -2.66
C VAL A 267 6.82 25.99 -1.64
N VAL A 268 5.52 26.00 -1.92
CA VAL A 268 4.47 25.53 -0.99
C VAL A 268 3.47 24.65 -1.73
N LEU A 269 3.14 23.49 -1.17
CA LEU A 269 2.00 22.67 -1.58
C LEU A 269 0.82 23.03 -0.68
N LYS A 270 -0.15 23.77 -1.21
CA LYS A 270 -1.34 24.20 -0.46
C LYS A 270 -2.50 23.25 -0.71
N ALA A 271 -2.90 22.48 0.30
CA ALA A 271 -4.00 21.53 0.15
C ALA A 271 -5.31 22.25 -0.15
N TYR A 272 -6.16 21.61 -0.95
CA TYR A 272 -7.52 22.08 -1.21
C TYR A 272 -8.48 20.89 -1.31
N TYR A 273 -9.74 21.12 -0.96
CA TYR A 273 -10.80 20.12 -1.11
C TYR A 273 -11.15 19.93 -2.59
N PRO A 274 -11.41 18.70 -3.05
CA PRO A 274 -11.93 18.43 -4.39
C PRO A 274 -13.19 19.25 -4.70
N GLN A 275 -13.45 19.50 -5.98
CA GLN A 275 -14.60 20.30 -6.40
C GLN A 275 -15.95 19.64 -6.04
N ASP A 276 -15.99 18.31 -6.03
CA ASP A 276 -17.15 17.45 -5.69
C ASP A 276 -17.18 17.06 -4.20
N TYR A 277 -16.48 17.78 -3.33
CA TYR A 277 -16.40 17.47 -1.90
C TYR A 277 -17.74 17.69 -1.19
N THR A 278 -18.24 16.64 -0.52
CA THR A 278 -19.40 16.73 0.36
C THR A 278 -18.96 16.62 1.82
N PRO A 279 -19.23 17.62 2.68
CA PRO A 279 -18.94 17.56 4.11
C PRO A 279 -19.61 16.39 4.83
N TYR A 280 -18.99 15.90 5.91
CA TYR A 280 -19.49 14.78 6.71
C TYR A 280 -20.92 15.03 7.23
N GLU A 281 -21.16 16.21 7.80
CA GLU A 281 -22.45 16.61 8.36
C GLU A 281 -23.58 16.63 7.33
N ASP A 282 -23.28 16.85 6.05
CA ASP A 282 -24.27 16.90 4.98
C ASP A 282 -24.83 15.51 4.65
N TYR A 283 -24.16 14.44 5.07
CA TYR A 283 -24.63 13.07 4.90
C TYR A 283 -25.60 12.59 5.98
N LEU A 284 -25.69 13.25 7.12
CA LEU A 284 -26.57 12.82 8.21
C LEU A 284 -28.05 12.94 7.84
N GLY A 285 -28.85 11.96 8.26
CA GLY A 285 -30.31 12.01 8.19
C GLY A 285 -30.94 10.85 7.43
N PHE A 286 -32.21 11.06 7.04
CA PHE A 286 -33.04 10.05 6.38
C PHE A 286 -32.93 10.14 4.86
N TYR A 287 -33.00 8.98 4.22
CA TYR A 287 -32.95 8.83 2.77
C TYR A 287 -34.00 7.83 2.30
N TYR A 288 -34.52 8.03 1.08
CA TYR A 288 -35.10 6.97 0.29
C TYR A 288 -33.97 6.17 -0.36
N MET A 289 -33.86 4.88 -0.02
CA MET A 289 -32.97 3.95 -0.70
C MET A 289 -33.74 3.21 -1.78
N PHE A 290 -33.43 3.50 -3.05
CA PHE A 290 -33.91 2.76 -4.22
C PHE A 290 -32.90 1.67 -4.60
N TYR A 291 -33.41 0.53 -5.05
CA TYR A 291 -32.60 -0.62 -5.43
C TYR A 291 -33.37 -1.56 -6.36
N ARG A 292 -32.66 -2.52 -6.92
CA ARG A 292 -33.21 -3.72 -7.56
C ARG A 292 -32.91 -4.91 -6.66
N GLU A 293 -33.94 -5.63 -6.22
CA GLU A 293 -33.77 -6.84 -5.41
C GLU A 293 -33.91 -8.09 -6.27
N TYR A 294 -33.16 -9.14 -5.90
CA TYR A 294 -33.27 -10.45 -6.54
C TYR A 294 -34.73 -10.92 -6.56
N ASP A 295 -35.22 -11.33 -7.73
CA ASP A 295 -36.54 -11.92 -7.87
C ASP A 295 -36.44 -13.44 -8.08
N ARG A 296 -35.75 -13.87 -9.13
CA ARG A 296 -35.52 -15.28 -9.46
C ARG A 296 -34.36 -15.47 -10.43
N TYR A 297 -33.85 -16.68 -10.52
CA TYR A 297 -32.97 -17.11 -11.60
C TYR A 297 -33.81 -17.66 -12.76
N ASN A 298 -33.56 -17.16 -13.97
CA ASN A 298 -34.19 -17.60 -15.22
C ASN A 298 -33.29 -18.62 -15.91
N GLU A 299 -33.65 -19.90 -15.81
CA GLU A 299 -32.89 -21.02 -16.40
C GLU A 299 -32.85 -20.99 -17.94
N GLU A 300 -33.86 -20.42 -18.60
CA GLU A 300 -33.91 -20.36 -20.07
C GLU A 300 -32.93 -19.34 -20.64
N GLU A 301 -32.75 -18.23 -19.93
CA GLU A 301 -31.88 -17.11 -20.31
C GLU A 301 -30.53 -17.14 -19.58
N ASP A 302 -30.31 -18.12 -18.70
CA ASP A 302 -29.12 -18.28 -17.85
C ASP A 302 -28.74 -16.97 -17.13
N ARG A 303 -29.73 -16.31 -16.52
CA ARG A 303 -29.53 -15.00 -15.86
C ARG A 303 -30.39 -14.81 -14.63
N ILE A 304 -29.96 -13.89 -13.78
CA ILE A 304 -30.75 -13.43 -12.63
C ILE A 304 -31.71 -12.33 -13.06
N GLU A 305 -32.97 -12.44 -12.68
CA GLU A 305 -33.98 -11.41 -12.82
C GLU A 305 -34.12 -10.61 -11.52
N PHE A 306 -34.22 -9.29 -11.66
CA PHE A 306 -34.40 -8.36 -10.56
C PHE A 306 -35.70 -7.59 -10.70
N LYS A 307 -36.26 -7.15 -9.56
CA LYS A 307 -37.40 -6.23 -9.50
C LYS A 307 -37.06 -4.96 -8.73
N PRO A 308 -37.64 -3.80 -9.09
CA PRO A 308 -37.40 -2.55 -8.38
C PRO A 308 -38.02 -2.59 -6.97
N GLY A 309 -37.32 -1.99 -6.01
CA GLY A 309 -37.78 -1.81 -4.64
C GLY A 309 -37.28 -0.49 -4.04
N TYR A 310 -37.86 -0.10 -2.91
CA TYR A 310 -37.36 1.03 -2.12
C TYR A 310 -37.62 0.82 -0.63
N THR A 311 -36.83 1.47 0.22
CA THR A 311 -37.04 1.55 1.68
C THR A 311 -36.54 2.88 2.23
N VAL A 312 -37.01 3.28 3.41
CA VAL A 312 -36.41 4.41 4.12
C VAL A 312 -35.21 3.91 4.92
N VAL A 313 -34.09 4.61 4.80
CA VAL A 313 -32.87 4.37 5.57
C VAL A 313 -32.46 5.64 6.31
N GLU A 314 -31.66 5.49 7.36
CA GLU A 314 -31.03 6.60 8.07
C GLU A 314 -29.51 6.39 8.07
N LEU A 315 -28.76 7.43 7.73
CA LEU A 315 -27.33 7.51 7.97
C LEU A 315 -27.11 8.15 9.34
N GLN A 316 -26.81 7.31 10.33
CA GLN A 316 -26.53 7.72 11.70
C GLN A 316 -25.03 7.83 11.94
N GLN A 317 -24.58 8.79 12.75
CA GLN A 317 -23.18 8.88 13.13
C GLN A 317 -22.72 7.60 13.86
N LYS A 318 -21.64 6.99 13.36
CA LYS A 318 -20.92 5.92 14.06
C LYS A 318 -19.66 6.47 14.73
N VAL A 319 -18.80 7.09 13.93
CA VAL A 319 -17.60 7.80 14.36
C VAL A 319 -17.56 9.13 13.61
N GLU A 320 -17.55 10.23 14.35
CA GLU A 320 -17.59 11.59 13.81
C GLU A 320 -16.44 11.82 12.82
N GLY A 321 -16.76 12.28 11.60
CA GLY A 321 -15.76 12.54 10.56
C GLY A 321 -15.09 11.30 9.95
N GLU A 322 -15.57 10.08 10.26
CA GLU A 322 -14.97 8.83 9.77
C GLU A 322 -15.98 7.81 9.24
N SER A 323 -17.16 7.68 9.87
CA SER A 323 -18.13 6.65 9.45
C SER A 323 -19.56 6.88 9.92
N PHE A 324 -20.48 6.19 9.25
CA PHE A 324 -21.90 6.13 9.52
C PHE A 324 -22.38 4.68 9.69
N MET A 325 -23.48 4.51 10.42
CA MET A 325 -24.33 3.32 10.38
C MET A 325 -25.48 3.57 9.41
N LEU A 326 -25.69 2.66 8.45
CA LEU A 326 -26.87 2.66 7.58
C LEU A 326 -27.96 1.79 8.21
N VAL A 327 -29.06 2.42 8.63
CA VAL A 327 -30.10 1.80 9.46
C VAL A 327 -31.46 1.83 8.77
N SER A 328 -32.23 0.74 8.81
CA SER A 328 -33.61 0.67 8.30
C SER A 328 -34.30 -0.55 8.89
N SER A 329 -35.61 -0.49 9.14
CA SER A 329 -36.35 -1.66 9.63
C SER A 329 -36.30 -2.86 8.69
N LYS A 330 -36.25 -2.64 7.35
CA LYS A 330 -36.10 -3.74 6.37
C LYS A 330 -34.71 -4.34 6.48
N LEU A 331 -33.68 -3.49 6.44
CA LEU A 331 -32.30 -3.94 6.55
C LEU A 331 -32.03 -4.60 7.90
N GLU A 332 -32.47 -4.06 9.04
CA GLU A 332 -32.29 -4.69 10.36
C GLU A 332 -32.81 -6.14 10.44
N SER A 333 -33.90 -6.44 9.73
CA SER A 333 -34.46 -7.80 9.69
C SER A 333 -33.69 -8.76 8.77
N GLU A 334 -32.96 -8.23 7.79
CA GLU A 334 -32.22 -8.99 6.79
C GLU A 334 -30.71 -8.97 7.07
N ALA A 335 -30.12 -7.80 7.21
CA ALA A 335 -28.74 -7.52 7.56
C ALA A 335 -28.57 -6.28 8.47
N ALA A 336 -28.10 -6.49 9.70
CA ALA A 336 -27.76 -5.44 10.64
C ALA A 336 -26.27 -5.06 10.57
N ASN A 337 -25.97 -3.84 11.02
CA ASN A 337 -24.64 -3.27 11.20
C ASN A 337 -23.87 -2.86 9.93
N ILE A 338 -24.56 -2.37 8.89
CA ILE A 338 -23.90 -1.88 7.68
C ILE A 338 -23.16 -0.57 7.98
N VAL A 339 -21.84 -0.62 7.93
CA VAL A 339 -20.95 0.53 8.11
C VAL A 339 -20.68 1.17 6.76
N VAL A 340 -20.90 2.48 6.69
CA VAL A 340 -20.52 3.32 5.54
C VAL A 340 -19.32 4.17 5.97
N THR A 341 -18.20 4.02 5.28
CA THR A 341 -16.97 4.79 5.54
C THR A 341 -17.08 6.15 4.90
N TYR A 342 -16.65 7.20 5.59
CA TYR A 342 -16.45 8.53 5.02
C TYR A 342 -14.97 8.71 4.70
N ASP A 343 -14.64 8.83 3.42
CA ASP A 343 -13.30 9.22 3.02
C ASP A 343 -13.16 10.74 3.14
N LYS A 344 -12.48 11.17 4.20
CA LYS A 344 -12.26 12.59 4.50
C LYS A 344 -11.45 13.31 3.42
N ALA A 345 -10.63 12.60 2.65
CA ALA A 345 -9.81 13.19 1.60
C ALA A 345 -10.65 13.60 0.37
N THR A 346 -11.63 12.78 0.01
CA THR A 346 -12.48 12.99 -1.17
C THR A 346 -13.87 13.53 -0.83
N GLY A 347 -14.31 13.38 0.42
CA GLY A 347 -15.66 13.72 0.87
C GLY A 347 -16.69 12.71 0.39
N LYS A 348 -16.30 11.46 0.11
CA LYS A 348 -17.16 10.42 -0.46
C LYS A 348 -17.53 9.35 0.55
N LEU A 349 -18.71 8.75 0.36
CA LEU A 349 -19.15 7.58 1.12
C LEU A 349 -18.72 6.29 0.43
N ILE A 350 -18.17 5.34 1.19
CA ILE A 350 -17.70 4.05 0.70
C ILE A 350 -18.35 2.92 1.49
N ILE A 351 -19.03 1.99 0.82
CA ILE A 351 -19.49 0.73 1.40
C ILE A 351 -18.51 -0.37 1.02
N LYS A 352 -17.71 -0.83 1.99
CA LYS A 352 -16.71 -1.89 1.80
C LYS A 352 -17.29 -3.27 2.14
N PRO A 353 -16.72 -4.36 1.58
CA PRO A 353 -16.96 -5.70 2.13
C PRO A 353 -16.65 -5.73 3.62
N GLN A 354 -17.53 -6.34 4.41
CA GLN A 354 -17.44 -6.31 5.87
C GLN A 354 -18.25 -7.44 6.51
N ASP A 355 -17.85 -7.84 7.72
CA ASP A 355 -18.68 -8.73 8.54
C ASP A 355 -19.96 -8.00 8.98
N VAL A 356 -21.08 -8.73 8.93
CA VAL A 356 -22.41 -8.23 9.32
C VAL A 356 -23.18 -9.30 10.07
N THR A 357 -24.34 -8.93 10.62
CA THR A 357 -25.30 -9.92 11.17
C THR A 357 -26.46 -10.07 10.21
N VAL A 358 -26.65 -11.26 9.66
CA VAL A 358 -27.69 -11.55 8.66
C VAL A 358 -28.73 -12.48 9.27
N MET A 359 -29.99 -12.03 9.35
CA MET A 359 -31.10 -12.75 10.01
C MET A 359 -30.76 -13.26 11.43
N GLY A 360 -29.95 -12.51 12.19
CA GLY A 360 -29.50 -12.89 13.53
C GLY A 360 -28.30 -13.85 13.58
N TYR A 361 -27.73 -14.23 12.44
CA TYR A 361 -26.54 -15.07 12.34
C TYR A 361 -25.31 -14.29 11.87
N PRO A 362 -24.09 -14.71 12.24
CA PRO A 362 -22.86 -14.19 11.64
C PRO A 362 -22.88 -14.36 10.12
N GLY A 363 -22.51 -13.30 9.41
CA GLY A 363 -22.49 -13.28 7.96
C GLY A 363 -21.58 -12.18 7.46
N ALA A 364 -21.64 -11.93 6.16
CA ALA A 364 -20.80 -10.92 5.52
C ALA A 364 -21.49 -10.27 4.34
N LEU A 365 -21.08 -9.02 4.12
CA LEU A 365 -21.43 -8.20 2.97
C LEU A 365 -20.31 -8.31 1.94
N ALA A 366 -20.66 -8.76 0.73
CA ALA A 366 -19.81 -8.78 -0.44
C ALA A 366 -20.29 -7.78 -1.49
N ILE A 367 -19.43 -7.48 -2.46
CA ILE A 367 -19.75 -6.65 -3.63
C ILE A 367 -19.85 -7.51 -4.89
N GLY A 368 -20.67 -7.08 -5.84
CA GLY A 368 -20.90 -7.78 -7.10
C GLY A 368 -21.59 -6.91 -8.14
N PHE A 369 -22.07 -7.53 -9.20
CA PHE A 369 -22.79 -6.94 -10.34
C PHE A 369 -23.91 -7.90 -10.75
N GLU A 370 -24.84 -7.51 -11.62
CA GLU A 370 -26.09 -8.24 -11.94
C GLU A 370 -25.96 -9.78 -12.13
N GLN A 371 -24.83 -10.29 -12.62
CA GLN A 371 -24.65 -11.72 -12.95
C GLN A 371 -23.56 -12.41 -12.13
N GLY A 372 -22.97 -11.75 -11.12
CA GLY A 372 -21.90 -12.35 -10.33
C GLY A 372 -21.44 -11.50 -9.17
N PHE A 373 -20.70 -12.11 -8.25
CA PHE A 373 -20.17 -11.43 -7.09
C PHE A 373 -18.81 -12.00 -6.70
N LEU A 374 -18.03 -11.21 -5.96
CA LEU A 374 -16.77 -11.68 -5.42
C LEU A 374 -17.05 -12.60 -4.22
N PRO A 375 -16.49 -13.81 -4.15
CA PRO A 375 -16.70 -14.68 -3.00
C PRO A 375 -16.30 -13.98 -1.70
N VAL A 376 -17.10 -14.18 -0.66
CA VAL A 376 -17.08 -13.40 0.58
C VAL A 376 -15.70 -13.31 1.23
N HIS A 377 -15.01 -14.43 1.38
CA HIS A 377 -13.67 -14.46 1.97
C HIS A 377 -12.68 -13.62 1.16
N TYR A 378 -12.78 -13.63 -0.18
CA TYR A 378 -11.97 -12.76 -1.03
C TYR A 378 -12.33 -11.28 -0.85
N GLY A 379 -13.61 -10.94 -0.69
CA GLY A 379 -14.01 -9.56 -0.43
C GLY A 379 -13.47 -9.03 0.90
N LEU A 380 -13.57 -9.82 1.97
CA LEU A 380 -13.11 -9.43 3.31
C LEU A 380 -11.59 -9.29 3.38
N ASP A 381 -10.85 -10.26 2.83
CA ASP A 381 -9.39 -10.22 2.81
C ASP A 381 -8.87 -9.05 1.96
N LEU A 382 -9.51 -8.74 0.82
CA LEU A 382 -9.16 -7.56 0.03
C LEU A 382 -9.49 -6.26 0.75
N GLY A 383 -10.59 -6.19 1.50
CA GLY A 383 -10.89 -5.04 2.36
C GLY A 383 -9.80 -4.76 3.40
N ASN A 384 -9.14 -5.81 3.91
CA ASN A 384 -8.05 -5.71 4.87
C ASN A 384 -6.69 -5.36 4.22
N LEU A 385 -6.45 -5.83 2.99
CA LEU A 385 -5.21 -5.54 2.24
C LEU A 385 -5.25 -4.18 1.53
N ALA A 386 -6.43 -3.73 1.14
CA ALA A 386 -6.67 -2.50 0.40
C ALA A 386 -5.92 -1.27 0.95
N PRO A 387 -5.96 -0.99 2.27
CA PRO A 387 -5.24 0.16 2.84
C PRO A 387 -3.72 0.11 2.70
N LEU A 388 -3.12 -1.08 2.58
CA LEU A 388 -1.66 -1.24 2.46
C LEU A 388 -1.13 -0.89 1.07
N ALA A 389 -2.00 -1.05 0.07
CA ALA A 389 -1.67 -0.91 -1.33
C ALA A 389 -2.26 0.35 -1.97
N ASP A 390 -2.91 1.20 -1.17
CA ASP A 390 -3.79 2.29 -1.64
C ASP A 390 -4.81 1.77 -2.69
N MET A 391 -5.17 0.48 -2.57
CA MET A 391 -6.16 -0.16 -3.41
C MET A 391 -7.52 0.19 -2.85
N GLU A 392 -8.29 0.93 -3.60
CA GLU A 392 -9.66 1.25 -3.22
C GLU A 392 -10.57 0.08 -3.60
N MET A 393 -11.45 -0.31 -2.67
CA MET A 393 -12.45 -1.34 -2.89
C MET A 393 -13.73 -0.98 -2.15
N GLY A 394 -14.85 -1.25 -2.80
CA GLY A 394 -16.19 -1.04 -2.27
C GLY A 394 -17.06 -0.37 -3.31
N LEU A 395 -18.27 0.01 -2.90
CA LEU A 395 -19.13 0.89 -3.69
C LEU A 395 -19.01 2.31 -3.15
N VAL A 396 -18.66 3.27 -4.01
CA VAL A 396 -18.66 4.69 -3.70
C VAL A 396 -19.97 5.35 -4.08
N GLY A 397 -20.49 6.14 -3.14
CA GLY A 397 -21.59 7.07 -3.39
C GLY A 397 -21.12 8.23 -4.25
N VAL A 398 -21.46 8.18 -5.53
CA VAL A 398 -21.29 9.30 -6.45
C VAL A 398 -22.42 10.30 -6.20
N ALA A 399 -22.05 11.48 -5.71
CA ALA A 399 -23.00 12.53 -5.36
C ALA A 399 -23.49 13.30 -6.60
N GLU A 400 -24.81 13.46 -6.68
CA GLU A 400 -25.50 14.37 -7.58
C GLU A 400 -26.34 15.35 -6.74
N GLY A 401 -26.28 16.64 -7.04
CA GLY A 401 -26.92 17.66 -6.22
C GLY A 401 -26.17 17.94 -4.91
N SER A 402 -26.82 18.66 -3.98
CA SER A 402 -26.24 19.04 -2.69
C SER A 402 -27.34 19.38 -1.70
N GLY A 403 -27.05 19.31 -0.39
CA GLY A 403 -28.03 19.65 0.64
C GLY A 403 -29.25 18.72 0.57
N ASP A 404 -30.45 19.30 0.48
CA ASP A 404 -31.71 18.55 0.42
C ASP A 404 -31.94 17.84 -0.92
N ASP A 405 -31.26 18.26 -2.00
CA ASP A 405 -31.34 17.62 -3.33
C ASP A 405 -30.29 16.51 -3.52
N LEU A 406 -29.54 16.15 -2.47
CA LEU A 406 -28.46 15.18 -2.55
C LEU A 406 -28.98 13.78 -2.92
N THR A 407 -28.43 13.25 -4.00
CA THR A 407 -28.61 11.87 -4.44
C THR A 407 -27.25 11.18 -4.55
N LEU A 408 -27.17 9.93 -4.11
CA LEU A 408 -25.95 9.12 -4.16
C LEU A 408 -26.22 7.85 -4.94
N SER A 409 -25.47 7.62 -6.01
CA SER A 409 -25.46 6.34 -6.71
C SER A 409 -24.22 5.54 -6.34
N PHE A 410 -24.41 4.30 -5.89
CA PHE A 410 -23.33 3.45 -5.40
C PHE A 410 -22.81 2.55 -6.52
N VAL A 411 -21.56 2.80 -6.92
CA VAL A 411 -20.85 2.04 -7.97
C VAL A 411 -19.43 1.75 -7.50
N GLU A 412 -18.78 0.76 -8.11
CA GLU A 412 -17.42 0.36 -7.76
C GLU A 412 -16.46 1.55 -7.62
N TYR A 413 -15.68 1.51 -6.54
CA TYR A 413 -14.62 2.46 -6.24
C TYR A 413 -13.25 1.82 -6.39
N GLY A 414 -12.39 2.44 -7.20
CA GLY A 414 -11.15 1.82 -7.68
C GLY A 414 -11.47 0.73 -8.70
N ASN A 415 -10.68 0.61 -9.76
CA ASN A 415 -10.93 -0.41 -10.81
C ASN A 415 -10.53 -1.83 -10.36
N VAL A 416 -10.54 -2.12 -9.05
CA VAL A 416 -9.98 -3.35 -8.49
C VAL A 416 -10.90 -4.53 -8.79
N PHE A 417 -12.19 -4.44 -8.45
CA PHE A 417 -13.15 -5.48 -8.77
C PHE A 417 -13.29 -5.66 -10.29
N PHE A 418 -13.40 -4.57 -11.06
CA PHE A 418 -13.43 -4.58 -12.52
C PHE A 418 -12.19 -5.27 -13.10
N SER A 419 -10.99 -5.00 -12.59
CA SER A 419 -9.76 -5.64 -13.09
C SER A 419 -9.75 -7.16 -12.88
N MET A 420 -10.40 -7.65 -11.83
CA MET A 420 -10.47 -9.07 -11.49
C MET A 420 -11.61 -9.78 -12.23
N ILE A 421 -12.76 -9.12 -12.36
CA ILE A 421 -14.02 -9.75 -12.78
C ILE A 421 -14.40 -9.35 -14.22
N GLY A 422 -13.88 -8.25 -14.74
CA GLY A 422 -14.19 -7.69 -16.06
C GLY A 422 -15.48 -6.87 -16.12
N GLU A 423 -16.16 -6.70 -14.98
CA GLU A 423 -17.44 -5.99 -14.86
C GLU A 423 -17.43 -5.07 -13.63
N THR A 424 -18.17 -3.95 -13.69
CA THR A 424 -18.22 -2.96 -12.61
C THR A 424 -19.13 -3.43 -11.49
N ALA A 425 -18.65 -3.38 -10.24
CA ALA A 425 -19.51 -3.68 -9.09
C ALA A 425 -20.61 -2.61 -8.90
N THR A 426 -21.85 -3.06 -8.75
CA THR A 426 -23.06 -2.24 -8.53
C THR A 426 -23.99 -2.80 -7.45
N SER A 427 -23.65 -3.98 -6.91
CA SER A 427 -24.49 -4.75 -6.01
C SER A 427 -23.86 -4.91 -4.62
N LEU A 428 -24.71 -4.90 -3.60
CA LEU A 428 -24.45 -5.39 -2.25
C LEU A 428 -25.10 -6.77 -2.07
N ILE A 429 -24.28 -7.73 -1.67
CA ILE A 429 -24.68 -9.13 -1.51
C ILE A 429 -24.48 -9.54 -0.06
N PHE A 430 -25.55 -9.97 0.61
CA PHE A 430 -25.52 -10.40 1.99
C PHE A 430 -25.55 -11.92 2.07
N THR A 431 -24.60 -12.45 2.83
CA THR A 431 -24.43 -13.89 3.01
C THR A 431 -24.43 -14.26 4.48
N ALA A 432 -24.97 -15.43 4.81
CA ALA A 432 -24.88 -16.00 6.15
C ALA A 432 -23.83 -17.13 6.15
N TYR A 433 -23.01 -17.21 7.20
CA TYR A 433 -22.07 -18.31 7.36
C TYR A 433 -22.81 -19.62 7.67
N GLU A 434 -22.21 -20.75 7.28
CA GLU A 434 -22.82 -22.08 7.44
C GLU A 434 -23.20 -22.36 8.90
N ASN A 435 -24.45 -22.75 9.09
CA ASN A 435 -25.03 -23.13 10.37
C ASN A 435 -26.17 -24.13 10.17
N GLU A 436 -26.90 -24.47 11.24
CA GLU A 436 -27.98 -25.45 11.19
C GLU A 436 -29.14 -25.08 10.22
N ASN A 437 -29.28 -23.79 9.90
CA ASN A 437 -30.31 -23.24 9.02
C ASN A 437 -29.82 -22.85 7.62
N PHE A 438 -28.50 -22.72 7.40
CA PHE A 438 -27.91 -22.24 6.14
C PHE A 438 -26.67 -23.06 5.78
N SER A 439 -26.54 -23.55 4.54
CA SER A 439 -25.36 -24.30 4.08
C SER A 439 -24.70 -23.63 2.87
N ALA A 440 -23.37 -23.53 2.92
CA ALA A 440 -22.53 -22.96 1.86
C ALA A 440 -22.54 -23.79 0.55
N ASN A 441 -23.03 -25.04 0.58
CA ASN A 441 -23.11 -25.94 -0.59
C ASN A 441 -24.40 -25.78 -1.42
N THR A 442 -25.24 -24.82 -1.05
CA THR A 442 -26.49 -24.50 -1.74
C THR A 442 -26.59 -23.00 -1.89
N TYR A 443 -27.40 -22.51 -2.83
CA TYR A 443 -27.76 -21.09 -2.97
C TYR A 443 -28.35 -20.45 -1.67
N LEU A 444 -28.48 -21.22 -0.58
CA LEU A 444 -28.87 -20.85 0.78
C LEU A 444 -27.78 -20.10 1.58
N GLY A 445 -26.56 -19.90 1.05
CA GLY A 445 -25.58 -18.97 1.65
C GLY A 445 -25.84 -17.51 1.28
N LEU A 446 -26.56 -17.25 0.18
CA LEU A 446 -26.99 -15.94 -0.29
C LEU A 446 -28.36 -15.62 0.32
N ILE A 447 -28.44 -14.55 1.09
CA ILE A 447 -29.67 -14.18 1.81
C ILE A 447 -30.42 -13.07 1.10
N THR A 448 -29.72 -12.00 0.72
CA THR A 448 -30.33 -10.89 -0.01
C THR A 448 -29.31 -10.23 -0.95
N TRP A 449 -29.81 -9.71 -2.06
CA TRP A 449 -29.02 -9.09 -3.11
C TRP A 449 -29.71 -7.81 -3.55
N TYR A 450 -29.03 -6.69 -3.33
CA TYR A 450 -29.45 -5.37 -3.74
C TYR A 450 -28.52 -4.82 -4.80
N ASP A 451 -29.05 -4.51 -5.97
CA ASP A 451 -28.31 -3.95 -7.09
C ASP A 451 -28.75 -2.51 -7.41
N SER A 452 -27.84 -1.72 -7.99
CA SER A 452 -28.10 -0.34 -8.45
C SER A 452 -28.65 0.55 -7.33
N ILE A 453 -27.93 0.55 -6.21
CA ILE A 453 -28.36 1.23 -4.99
C ILE A 453 -28.23 2.74 -5.16
N GLN A 454 -29.32 3.44 -4.87
CA GLN A 454 -29.36 4.90 -4.87
C GLN A 454 -29.95 5.40 -3.55
N LEU A 455 -29.31 6.38 -2.92
CA LEU A 455 -29.85 7.11 -1.77
C LEU A 455 -30.27 8.50 -2.21
N GLN A 456 -31.54 8.86 -2.02
CA GLN A 456 -32.05 10.22 -2.22
C GLN A 456 -32.43 10.80 -0.86
N LYS A 457 -31.93 11.99 -0.52
CA LYS A 457 -32.21 12.61 0.78
C LYS A 457 -33.72 12.87 0.94
N TYR A 458 -34.24 12.61 2.15
CA TYR A 458 -35.68 12.64 2.48
C TYR A 458 -36.24 14.05 2.60
#